data_AF-M2RIG8-F1
#
_entry.id   AF-M2RIG8-F1
#
_cell.length_a   1.000
_cell.length_b   1.000
_cell.length_c   1.000
_cell.angle_alpha   90.00
_cell.angle_beta   90.00
_cell.angle_gamma   90.00
#
_symmetry.space_group_name_H-M   'P 1'
#
loop_
_entity.id
_entity.type
_entity.pdbx_description
1 polymer ?
#
loop_
_entity_poly.entity_id
_entity_poly.type
_entity_poly.pdbx_seq_one_letter_code
_entity_poly.pdbx_strand_id
1 'polypeptide(L)'
;MTEVEMDDLSKKRQAVDADDAAEHPTSGPNITSDADDQVVAYWAWATAALLSTLSLLLILFPRFVLFLSETGEVDRRPNMTSLEAFLLLHTGILLGAIAIAVIFNIPQPSVALSEARPQGPQGHPLLGPLSGACTLIAFLSYNMRSVGSLAFMVCIGAAIIGVWGLWAVMFAGSSYISRKTGADKRTSRFLFGNKAAASVQKKQWKEQLRSKFA
;
A
#
# COMPACT_ATOMS: atom_id res chain seq x y z
N MET A 1 39.74 -20.33 16.10
CA MET A 1 38.73 -21.07 15.32
C MET A 1 37.40 -20.82 15.99
N THR A 2 36.58 -19.94 15.42
CA THR A 2 35.28 -19.55 15.97
C THR A 2 34.21 -20.40 15.28
N GLU A 3 33.75 -21.43 15.98
CA GLU A 3 32.59 -22.23 15.60
C GLU A 3 31.38 -21.31 15.53
N VAL A 4 30.86 -21.10 14.32
CA VAL A 4 29.61 -20.36 14.13
C VAL A 4 28.48 -21.34 14.44
N GLU A 5 28.01 -21.22 15.67
CA GLU A 5 26.82 -21.78 16.30
C GLU A 5 25.56 -21.62 15.43
N MET A 6 25.31 -22.56 14.51
CA MET A 6 24.11 -22.60 13.65
C MET A 6 23.09 -23.68 14.06
N ASP A 7 23.44 -24.59 14.97
CA ASP A 7 22.52 -25.65 15.44
C ASP A 7 21.51 -25.15 16.49
N ASP A 8 21.78 -24.00 17.11
CA ASP A 8 20.97 -23.50 18.22
C ASP A 8 19.70 -22.75 17.74
N LEU A 9 19.71 -22.23 16.50
CA LEU A 9 18.56 -21.54 15.91
C LEU A 9 17.42 -22.48 15.52
N SER A 10 17.73 -23.72 15.10
CA SER A 10 16.71 -24.72 14.79
C SER A 10 16.03 -25.28 16.04
N LYS A 11 16.80 -25.47 17.13
CA LYS A 11 16.24 -25.90 18.42
C LYS A 11 15.42 -24.79 19.07
N LYS A 12 15.87 -23.54 18.98
CA LYS A 12 15.10 -22.38 19.45
C LYS A 12 13.78 -22.23 18.69
N ARG A 13 13.76 -22.49 17.38
CA ARG A 13 12.51 -22.49 16.59
C ARG A 13 11.59 -23.66 16.93
N GLN A 14 12.13 -24.86 17.16
CA GLN A 14 11.32 -26.01 17.59
C GLN A 14 10.76 -25.86 19.01
N ALA A 15 11.47 -25.18 19.91
CA ALA A 15 10.97 -24.87 21.25
C ALA A 15 9.87 -23.79 21.20
N VAL A 16 10.02 -22.77 20.35
CA VAL A 16 8.97 -21.75 20.12
C VAL A 16 7.74 -22.36 19.45
N ASP A 17 7.92 -23.22 18.43
CA ASP A 17 6.80 -23.91 17.77
C ASP A 17 6.10 -24.93 18.71
N ALA A 18 6.78 -25.45 19.74
CA ALA A 18 6.21 -26.36 20.73
C ALA A 18 5.49 -25.64 21.88
N ASP A 19 5.95 -24.46 22.29
CA ASP A 19 5.25 -23.58 23.24
C ASP A 19 4.01 -22.93 22.58
N ASP A 20 4.11 -22.48 21.33
CA ASP A 20 2.96 -21.94 20.57
C ASP A 20 1.89 -23.02 20.28
N ALA A 21 2.29 -24.30 20.18
CA ALA A 21 1.36 -25.41 20.01
C ALA A 21 0.59 -25.78 21.30
N ALA A 22 1.06 -25.32 22.47
CA ALA A 22 0.43 -25.60 23.77
C ALA A 22 -0.56 -24.52 24.21
N GLU A 23 -0.57 -23.32 23.60
CA GLU A 23 -1.45 -22.20 23.97
C GLU A 23 -2.72 -22.03 23.10
N HIS A 24 -3.00 -22.92 22.14
CA HIS A 24 -4.24 -22.86 21.36
C HIS A 24 -5.23 -23.99 21.72
N PRO A 25 -6.11 -23.80 22.73
CA PRO A 25 -7.24 -24.70 22.92
C PRO A 25 -8.28 -24.44 21.81
N THR A 26 -8.49 -25.47 21.00
CA THR A 26 -9.75 -25.81 20.32
C THR A 26 -10.44 -24.73 19.47
N SER A 27 -10.20 -24.82 18.16
CA SER A 27 -11.02 -24.22 17.11
C SER A 27 -12.45 -24.78 17.16
N GLY A 28 -13.38 -24.01 17.73
CA GLY A 28 -14.81 -24.10 17.42
C GLY A 28 -15.10 -23.52 16.03
N PRO A 29 -16.29 -23.76 15.45
CA PRO A 29 -16.66 -23.20 14.16
C PRO A 29 -16.59 -21.66 14.23
N ASN A 30 -15.85 -21.08 13.28
CA ASN A 30 -15.41 -19.69 13.22
C ASN A 30 -16.55 -18.71 12.85
N ILE A 31 -17.70 -18.83 13.52
CA ILE A 31 -18.95 -18.12 13.18
C ILE A 31 -18.86 -16.61 13.48
N THR A 32 -17.98 -16.21 14.41
CA THR A 32 -17.80 -14.79 14.78
C THR A 32 -16.91 -14.02 13.80
N SER A 33 -15.86 -14.64 13.25
CA SER A 33 -14.93 -13.97 12.31
C SER A 33 -15.65 -13.50 11.04
N ASP A 34 -16.52 -14.33 10.47
CA ASP A 34 -17.26 -13.98 9.25
C ASP A 34 -18.26 -12.83 9.47
N ALA A 35 -18.82 -12.72 10.67
CA ALA A 35 -19.75 -11.64 11.02
C ALA A 35 -19.00 -10.31 11.23
N ASP A 36 -17.85 -10.35 11.91
CA ASP A 36 -17.01 -9.17 12.12
C ASP A 36 -16.43 -8.65 10.80
N ASP A 37 -15.99 -9.55 9.91
CA ASP A 37 -15.50 -9.20 8.57
C ASP A 37 -16.60 -8.54 7.71
N GLN A 38 -17.85 -9.00 7.84
CA GLN A 38 -18.99 -8.37 7.16
C GLN A 38 -19.28 -6.97 7.68
N VAL A 39 -19.27 -6.74 9.00
CA VAL A 39 -19.50 -5.41 9.60
C VAL A 39 -18.42 -4.42 9.13
N VAL A 40 -17.16 -4.85 9.12
CA VAL A 40 -16.04 -4.04 8.62
C VAL A 40 -16.20 -3.73 7.13
N ALA A 41 -16.62 -4.72 6.33
CA ALA A 41 -16.86 -4.51 4.91
C ALA A 41 -18.01 -3.50 4.66
N TYR A 42 -19.14 -3.61 5.37
CA TYR A 42 -20.24 -2.65 5.27
C TYR A 42 -19.84 -1.24 5.67
N TRP A 43 -19.09 -1.10 6.77
CA TRP A 43 -18.55 0.19 7.20
C TRP A 43 -17.62 0.80 6.15
N ALA A 44 -16.74 0.00 5.55
CA ALA A 44 -15.82 0.45 4.50
C ALA A 44 -16.57 0.87 3.22
N TRP A 45 -17.59 0.10 2.80
CA TRP A 45 -18.46 0.46 1.68
C TRP A 45 -19.25 1.75 1.92
N ALA A 46 -19.83 1.90 3.12
CA ALA A 46 -20.55 3.12 3.49
C ALA A 46 -19.62 4.35 3.48
N THR A 47 -18.42 4.20 4.05
CA THR A 47 -17.41 5.26 4.08
C THR A 47 -16.92 5.61 2.67
N ALA A 48 -16.63 4.61 1.83
CA ALA A 48 -16.24 4.81 0.44
C ALA A 48 -17.35 5.48 -0.38
N ALA A 49 -18.61 5.07 -0.21
CA ALA A 49 -19.75 5.67 -0.89
C ALA A 49 -19.94 7.14 -0.49
N LEU A 50 -19.82 7.46 0.79
CA LEU A 50 -19.90 8.84 1.29
C LEU A 50 -18.76 9.70 0.72
N LEU A 51 -17.52 9.23 0.81
CA LEU A 51 -16.35 9.96 0.30
C LEU A 51 -16.42 10.14 -1.23
N SER A 52 -16.88 9.13 -1.96
CA SER A 52 -17.09 9.21 -3.40
C SER A 52 -18.19 10.21 -3.77
N THR A 53 -19.28 10.24 -3.01
CA THR A 53 -20.38 11.19 -3.21
C THR A 53 -19.89 12.61 -2.97
N LEU A 54 -19.15 12.85 -1.89
CA LEU A 54 -18.55 14.15 -1.60
C LEU A 54 -17.51 14.56 -2.65
N SER A 55 -16.65 13.64 -3.09
CA SER A 55 -15.68 13.89 -4.16
C SER A 55 -16.38 14.32 -5.44
N LEU A 56 -17.43 13.60 -5.84
CA LEU A 56 -18.21 13.90 -7.04
C LEU A 56 -18.90 15.26 -6.95
N LEU A 57 -19.47 15.58 -5.79
CA LEU A 57 -20.13 16.85 -5.53
C LEU A 57 -19.14 18.03 -5.65
N LEU A 58 -17.95 17.89 -5.08
CA LEU A 58 -16.89 18.91 -5.12
C LEU A 58 -16.34 19.13 -6.53
N ILE A 59 -16.21 18.07 -7.33
CA ILE A 59 -15.65 18.14 -8.69
C ILE A 59 -16.69 18.63 -9.71
N LEU A 60 -17.91 18.08 -9.70
CA LEU A 60 -18.94 18.41 -10.70
C LEU A 60 -19.74 19.66 -10.34
N PHE A 61 -20.05 19.84 -9.05
CA PHE A 61 -20.92 20.91 -8.58
C PHE A 61 -20.22 21.74 -7.48
N PRO A 62 -19.07 22.37 -7.76
CA PRO A 62 -18.35 23.15 -6.74
C PRO A 62 -19.20 24.32 -6.19
N ARG A 63 -20.15 24.83 -6.97
CA ARG A 63 -21.11 25.86 -6.54
C ARG A 63 -22.13 25.38 -5.52
N PHE A 64 -22.34 24.08 -5.38
CA PHE A 64 -23.25 23.52 -4.37
C PHE A 64 -22.76 23.81 -2.96
N VAL A 65 -21.44 23.92 -2.75
CA VAL A 65 -20.87 24.32 -1.46
C VAL A 65 -21.23 25.76 -1.11
N LEU A 66 -21.32 26.66 -2.10
CA LEU A 66 -21.79 28.03 -1.86
C LEU A 66 -23.24 28.04 -1.40
N PHE A 67 -24.08 27.20 -1.99
CA PHE A 67 -25.47 27.04 -1.56
C PHE A 67 -25.57 26.51 -0.12
N LEU A 68 -24.72 25.54 0.28
CA LEU A 68 -24.71 25.05 1.67
C LEU A 68 -24.16 26.06 2.67
N SER A 69 -23.20 26.89 2.23
CA SER A 69 -22.56 27.90 3.08
C SER A 69 -23.41 29.17 3.21
N GLU A 70 -24.46 29.32 2.41
CA GLU A 70 -25.33 30.49 2.42
C GLU A 70 -26.25 30.42 3.65
N THR A 71 -25.84 31.08 4.74
CA THR A 71 -26.56 31.07 6.03
C THR A 71 -27.53 32.25 6.21
N GLY A 72 -27.70 33.13 5.21
CA GLY A 72 -28.67 34.22 5.26
C GLY A 72 -28.73 35.10 4.00
N GLU A 73 -29.84 35.83 3.83
CA GLU A 73 -30.16 36.70 2.67
C GLU A 73 -29.12 37.82 2.38
N VAL A 74 -28.27 38.16 3.36
CA VAL A 74 -27.37 39.32 3.27
C VAL A 74 -26.03 39.00 2.57
N ASP A 75 -25.64 37.72 2.46
CA ASP A 75 -24.31 37.30 1.97
C ASP A 75 -24.37 36.45 0.70
N ARG A 76 -25.39 36.69 -0.15
CA ARG A 76 -25.56 35.95 -1.41
C ARG A 76 -24.48 36.31 -2.42
N ARG A 77 -23.37 35.58 -2.42
CA ARG A 77 -22.28 35.73 -3.39
C ARG A 77 -22.58 34.90 -4.63
N PRO A 78 -22.86 35.52 -5.80
CA PRO A 78 -23.21 34.78 -7.01
C PRO A 78 -22.00 34.14 -7.71
N ASN A 79 -20.79 34.63 -7.41
CA ASN A 79 -19.55 34.20 -8.06
C ASN A 79 -18.61 33.56 -7.06
N MET A 80 -18.15 32.36 -7.41
CA MET A 80 -17.13 31.62 -6.67
C MET A 80 -15.76 32.26 -6.91
N THR A 81 -14.95 32.39 -5.86
CA THR A 81 -13.59 32.91 -6.03
C THR A 81 -12.70 31.88 -6.72
N SER A 82 -11.69 32.34 -7.45
CA SER A 82 -10.71 31.46 -8.10
C SER A 82 -9.97 30.56 -7.11
N LEU A 83 -9.83 31.02 -5.86
CA LEU A 83 -9.20 30.28 -4.76
C LEU A 83 -10.12 29.16 -4.25
N GLU A 84 -11.40 29.43 -4.04
CA GLU A 84 -12.39 28.41 -3.68
C GLU A 84 -12.46 27.33 -4.75
N ALA A 85 -12.55 27.72 -6.03
CA ALA A 85 -12.56 26.79 -7.15
C ALA A 85 -11.33 25.86 -7.14
N PHE A 86 -10.16 26.43 -6.89
CA PHE A 86 -8.90 25.70 -6.79
C PHE A 86 -8.93 24.72 -5.61
N LEU A 87 -9.28 25.16 -4.41
CA LEU A 87 -9.28 24.31 -3.22
C LEU A 87 -10.32 23.18 -3.30
N LEU A 88 -11.51 23.47 -3.81
CA LEU A 88 -12.59 22.48 -3.95
C LEU A 88 -12.18 21.38 -4.94
N LEU A 89 -11.58 21.75 -6.07
CA LEU A 89 -11.12 20.79 -7.07
C LEU A 89 -10.03 19.86 -6.50
N HIS A 90 -9.00 20.42 -5.86
CA HIS A 90 -7.89 19.63 -5.32
C HIS A 90 -8.32 18.76 -4.14
N THR A 91 -9.18 19.29 -3.26
CA THR A 91 -9.78 18.54 -2.15
C THR A 91 -10.67 17.41 -2.67
N GLY A 92 -11.47 17.67 -3.72
CA GLY A 92 -12.30 16.66 -4.36
C GLY A 92 -11.49 15.49 -4.94
N ILE A 93 -10.39 15.79 -5.62
CA ILE A 93 -9.46 14.77 -6.14
C ILE A 93 -8.85 13.94 -5.00
N LEU A 94 -8.42 14.60 -3.91
CA LEU A 94 -7.84 13.91 -2.76
C LEU A 94 -8.86 12.99 -2.08
N LEU A 95 -10.10 13.46 -1.90
CA LEU A 95 -11.19 12.66 -1.33
C LEU A 95 -11.51 11.44 -2.21
N GLY A 96 -11.51 11.62 -3.52
CA GLY A 96 -11.71 10.52 -4.48
C GLY A 96 -10.59 9.48 -4.39
N ALA A 97 -9.34 9.92 -4.23
CA ALA A 97 -8.20 9.03 -4.03
C ALA A 97 -8.32 8.21 -2.74
N ILE A 98 -8.77 8.85 -1.64
CA ILE A 98 -9.03 8.16 -0.37
C ILE A 98 -10.17 7.16 -0.53
N ALA A 99 -11.27 7.52 -1.21
CA ALA A 99 -12.37 6.60 -1.48
C ALA A 99 -11.90 5.34 -2.23
N ILE A 100 -11.09 5.51 -3.27
CA ILE A 100 -10.49 4.39 -4.02
C ILE A 100 -9.59 3.54 -3.12
N ALA A 101 -8.79 4.17 -2.26
CA ALA A 101 -7.92 3.45 -1.33
C ALA A 101 -8.70 2.64 -0.29
N VAL A 102 -9.82 3.17 0.21
CA VAL A 102 -10.73 2.44 1.10
C VAL A 102 -11.29 1.21 0.37
N ILE A 103 -11.71 1.36 -0.89
CA ILE A 103 -12.21 0.23 -1.70
C ILE A 103 -11.13 -0.86 -1.86
N PHE A 104 -9.88 -0.47 -2.11
CA PHE A 104 -8.77 -1.43 -2.19
C PHE A 104 -8.41 -2.07 -0.84
N ASN A 105 -8.81 -1.47 0.29
CA ASN A 105 -8.60 -2.04 1.61
C ASN A 105 -9.68 -3.06 2.01
N ILE A 106 -10.84 -3.07 1.36
CA ILE A 106 -11.98 -3.95 1.70
C ILE A 106 -11.54 -5.42 1.67
N PRO A 107 -11.72 -6.18 2.78
CA PRO A 107 -11.57 -7.62 2.79
C PRO A 107 -12.58 -8.26 1.83
N GLN A 108 -12.10 -8.96 0.79
CA GLN A 108 -12.96 -9.72 -0.13
C GLN A 108 -13.06 -11.16 0.38
N PRO A 109 -14.27 -11.72 0.56
CA PRO A 109 -14.42 -13.15 0.85
C PRO A 109 -13.83 -13.94 -0.33
N SER A 110 -12.98 -14.90 0.01
CA SER A 110 -12.01 -15.54 -0.87
C SER A 110 -12.61 -16.28 -2.08
N VAL A 111 -12.52 -15.68 -3.26
CA VAL A 111 -12.58 -16.41 -4.54
C VAL A 111 -11.15 -16.57 -5.06
N ALA A 112 -10.43 -17.60 -4.58
CA ALA A 112 -9.22 -18.23 -5.15
C ALA A 112 -8.08 -17.36 -5.76
N LEU A 113 -8.09 -16.04 -5.61
CA LEU A 113 -7.10 -15.07 -6.10
C LEU A 113 -6.32 -14.42 -4.95
N SER A 114 -6.57 -14.85 -3.71
CA SER A 114 -5.93 -14.29 -2.50
C SER A 114 -4.41 -14.53 -2.47
N GLU A 115 -3.89 -15.42 -3.30
CA GLU A 115 -2.45 -15.68 -3.45
C GLU A 115 -1.74 -14.60 -4.29
N ALA A 116 -2.50 -13.75 -4.99
CA ALA A 116 -1.97 -12.70 -5.84
C ALA A 116 -1.78 -11.36 -5.11
N ARG A 117 -2.25 -11.18 -3.86
CA ARG A 117 -1.99 -9.95 -3.10
C ARG A 117 -0.54 -9.97 -2.64
N PRO A 118 0.36 -9.13 -3.20
CA PRO A 118 1.73 -9.13 -2.76
C PRO A 118 1.74 -8.54 -1.34
N GLN A 119 1.95 -9.37 -0.32
CA GLN A 119 2.21 -8.94 1.06
C GLN A 119 3.61 -8.28 1.20
N GLY A 120 4.03 -7.55 0.16
CA GLY A 120 5.27 -6.79 0.10
C GLY A 120 5.03 -5.31 0.36
N PRO A 121 6.11 -4.51 0.47
CA PRO A 121 6.04 -3.04 0.61
C PRO A 121 5.24 -2.33 -0.49
N GLN A 122 5.02 -2.99 -1.64
CA GLN A 122 4.19 -2.53 -2.76
C GLN A 122 2.67 -2.70 -2.53
N GLY A 123 2.27 -3.39 -1.46
CA GLY A 123 0.87 -3.74 -1.19
C GLY A 123 0.07 -2.70 -0.41
N HIS A 124 0.68 -1.55 -0.04
CA HIS A 124 -0.02 -0.55 0.76
C HIS A 124 -1.17 0.08 -0.06
N PRO A 125 -2.44 -0.12 0.32
CA PRO A 125 -3.60 0.19 -0.52
C PRO A 125 -3.79 1.68 -0.78
N LEU A 126 -3.21 2.54 0.07
CA LEU A 126 -3.23 3.99 -0.11
C LEU A 126 -2.17 4.50 -1.09
N LEU A 127 -1.08 3.75 -1.28
CA LEU A 127 0.10 4.27 -1.97
C LEU A 127 -0.20 4.51 -3.46
N GLY A 128 -0.90 3.59 -4.12
CA GLY A 128 -1.30 3.76 -5.53
C GLY A 128 -2.22 4.96 -5.77
N PRO A 129 -3.42 4.98 -5.15
CA PRO A 129 -4.39 6.06 -5.36
C PRO A 129 -3.84 7.44 -4.99
N LEU A 130 -3.13 7.55 -3.86
CA LEU A 130 -2.61 8.83 -3.39
C LEU A 130 -1.49 9.36 -4.30
N SER A 131 -0.58 8.48 -4.76
CA SER A 131 0.50 8.90 -5.67
C SER A 131 -0.03 9.38 -7.01
N GLY A 132 -1.03 8.68 -7.57
CA GLY A 132 -1.72 9.09 -8.80
C GLY A 132 -2.44 10.43 -8.62
N ALA A 133 -3.17 10.59 -7.52
CA ALA A 133 -3.86 11.84 -7.19
C ALA A 133 -2.90 13.01 -7.01
N CYS A 134 -1.79 12.85 -6.28
CA CYS A 134 -0.77 13.89 -6.14
C CYS A 134 -0.14 14.28 -7.48
N THR A 135 0.10 13.31 -8.37
CA THR A 135 0.63 13.59 -9.72
C THR A 135 -0.37 14.39 -10.57
N LEU A 136 -1.65 14.02 -10.50
CA LEU A 136 -2.73 14.73 -11.20
C LEU A 136 -2.93 16.15 -10.62
N ILE A 137 -2.90 16.29 -9.29
CA ILE A 137 -2.94 17.58 -8.60
C ILE A 137 -1.77 18.47 -9.02
N ALA A 138 -0.55 17.94 -9.08
CA ALA A 138 0.61 18.69 -9.53
C ALA A 138 0.43 19.18 -10.98
N PHE A 139 -0.06 18.31 -11.87
CA PHE A 139 -0.33 18.67 -13.26
C PHE A 139 -1.41 19.76 -13.38
N LEU A 140 -2.55 19.63 -12.69
CA LEU A 140 -3.62 20.63 -12.74
C LEU A 140 -3.19 21.96 -12.12
N SER A 141 -2.50 21.91 -10.98
CA SER A 141 -2.00 23.09 -10.29
C SER A 141 -0.98 23.87 -11.12
N TYR A 142 -0.14 23.18 -11.91
CA TYR A 142 0.77 23.83 -12.85
C TYR A 142 0.03 24.57 -13.98
N ASN A 143 -1.09 24.01 -14.47
CA ASN A 143 -1.87 24.60 -15.55
C ASN A 143 -2.79 25.73 -15.08
N MET A 144 -3.15 25.79 -13.79
CA MET A 144 -3.96 26.86 -13.21
C MET A 144 -3.13 28.11 -12.89
N ARG A 145 -3.31 29.17 -13.70
CA ARG A 145 -2.67 30.48 -13.46
C ARG A 145 -3.49 31.42 -12.56
N SER A 146 -4.70 31.03 -12.18
CA SER A 146 -5.67 31.91 -11.52
C SER A 146 -5.34 32.27 -10.07
N VAL A 147 -4.48 31.49 -9.40
CA VAL A 147 -4.20 31.58 -7.95
C VAL A 147 -2.74 31.99 -7.64
N GLY A 148 -1.95 32.32 -8.66
CA GLY A 148 -0.59 32.83 -8.50
C GLY A 148 0.36 31.87 -7.78
N SER A 149 1.03 32.35 -6.72
CA SER A 149 2.07 31.62 -5.98
C SER A 149 1.55 30.38 -5.24
N LEU A 150 0.28 30.37 -4.83
CA LEU A 150 -0.32 29.23 -4.11
C LEU A 150 -0.39 28.00 -5.01
N ALA A 151 -0.78 28.17 -6.27
CA ALA A 151 -0.81 27.09 -7.26
C ALA A 151 0.60 26.51 -7.51
N PHE A 152 1.63 27.36 -7.50
CA PHE A 152 3.01 26.90 -7.61
C PHE A 152 3.47 26.08 -6.38
N MET A 153 3.12 26.53 -5.18
CA MET A 153 3.48 25.82 -3.94
C MET A 153 2.80 24.44 -3.85
N VAL A 154 1.51 24.35 -4.19
CA VAL A 154 0.77 23.09 -4.26
C VAL A 154 1.34 22.18 -5.34
N CYS A 155 1.71 22.74 -6.50
CA CYS A 155 2.36 21.99 -7.57
C CYS A 155 3.65 21.32 -7.10
N ILE A 156 4.56 22.06 -6.44
CA ILE A 156 5.83 21.50 -5.95
C ILE A 156 5.59 20.42 -4.90
N GLY A 157 4.75 20.71 -3.89
CA GLY A 157 4.47 19.76 -2.82
C GLY A 157 3.88 18.46 -3.35
N ALA A 158 2.89 18.57 -4.24
CA ALA A 158 2.25 17.41 -4.85
C ALA A 158 3.16 16.67 -5.84
N ALA A 159 4.04 17.37 -6.56
CA ALA A 159 5.00 16.76 -7.47
C ALA A 159 6.04 15.92 -6.72
N ILE A 160 6.58 16.43 -5.61
CA ILE A 160 7.56 15.70 -4.79
C ILE A 160 6.93 14.40 -4.28
N ILE A 161 5.74 14.49 -3.69
CA ILE A 161 5.02 13.32 -3.15
C ILE A 161 4.60 12.37 -4.26
N GLY A 162 4.11 12.87 -5.39
CA GLY A 162 3.69 12.07 -6.53
C GLY A 162 4.85 11.30 -7.18
N VAL A 163 5.98 11.96 -7.42
CA VAL A 163 7.19 11.34 -7.99
C VAL A 163 7.79 10.33 -7.01
N TRP A 164 7.90 10.68 -5.73
CA TRP A 164 8.37 9.75 -4.70
C TRP A 164 7.45 8.53 -4.60
N GLY A 165 6.14 8.77 -4.62
CA GLY A 165 5.12 7.72 -4.57
C GLY A 165 5.19 6.79 -5.78
N LEU A 166 5.31 7.34 -7.00
CA LEU A 166 5.49 6.56 -8.22
C LEU A 166 6.78 5.73 -8.17
N TRP A 167 7.86 6.33 -7.68
CA TRP A 167 9.11 5.60 -7.45
C TRP A 167 8.91 4.46 -6.46
N ALA A 168 8.18 4.66 -5.36
CA ALA A 168 7.86 3.61 -4.40
C ALA A 168 6.99 2.50 -5.02
N VAL A 169 5.98 2.82 -5.83
CA VAL A 169 5.19 1.81 -6.56
C VAL A 169 6.11 0.94 -7.42
N MET A 170 6.96 1.58 -8.23
CA MET A 170 7.80 0.90 -9.20
C MET A 170 8.93 0.08 -8.55
N PHE A 171 9.55 0.62 -7.50
CA PHE A 171 10.83 0.10 -7.00
C PHE A 171 10.78 -0.49 -5.58
N ALA A 172 9.75 -0.24 -4.76
CA ALA A 172 9.73 -0.72 -3.37
C ALA A 172 9.70 -2.26 -3.23
N GLY A 173 9.26 -2.99 -4.25
CA GLY A 173 9.27 -4.46 -4.28
C GLY A 173 10.43 -5.08 -5.07
N SER A 174 11.28 -4.26 -5.69
CA SER A 174 12.48 -4.71 -6.42
C SER A 174 13.61 -5.08 -5.45
N SER A 175 13.32 -5.88 -4.42
CA SER A 175 14.36 -6.42 -3.55
C SER A 175 15.12 -7.51 -4.30
N TYR A 176 16.42 -7.29 -4.45
CA TYR A 176 17.35 -8.22 -5.08
C TYR A 176 17.57 -9.49 -4.26
N ILE A 177 17.21 -9.50 -2.98
CA ILE A 177 17.32 -10.67 -2.09
C ILE A 177 15.98 -11.43 -2.05
N SER A 178 16.05 -12.74 -2.25
CA SER A 178 14.89 -13.64 -2.14
C SER A 178 14.45 -13.81 -0.69
N ARG A 179 13.25 -13.33 -0.33
CA ARG A 179 12.67 -13.48 1.02
C ARG A 179 12.53 -14.94 1.49
N LYS A 180 12.39 -15.90 0.56
CA LYS A 180 12.24 -17.34 0.88
C LYS A 180 13.56 -18.05 1.19
N THR A 181 14.69 -17.51 0.73
CA THR A 181 15.98 -18.21 0.76
C THR A 181 17.16 -17.35 1.23
N GLY A 182 16.94 -16.05 1.47
CA GLY A 182 18.00 -15.07 1.78
C GLY A 182 19.02 -14.85 0.66
N ALA A 183 18.94 -15.62 -0.43
CA ALA A 183 19.89 -15.59 -1.51
C ALA A 183 19.66 -14.39 -2.44
N ASP A 184 20.75 -13.74 -2.86
CA ASP A 184 20.72 -12.73 -3.91
C ASP A 184 20.23 -13.34 -5.23
N LYS A 185 19.12 -12.83 -5.76
CA LYS A 185 18.48 -13.28 -7.01
C LYS A 185 19.37 -13.03 -8.23
N ARG A 186 20.34 -12.11 -8.15
CA ARG A 186 21.37 -11.89 -9.17
C ARG A 186 22.40 -13.02 -9.21
N THR A 187 22.45 -13.89 -8.20
CA THR A 187 23.27 -15.11 -8.17
C THR A 187 22.48 -16.36 -8.58
N SER A 188 21.43 -16.21 -9.38
CA SER A 188 20.71 -17.34 -9.96
C SER A 188 21.57 -18.03 -11.02
N ARG A 189 21.75 -19.35 -10.89
CA ARG A 189 22.44 -20.24 -11.86
C ARG A 189 21.69 -20.39 -13.20
N PHE A 190 20.64 -19.62 -13.42
CA PHE A 190 19.80 -19.86 -14.59
C PHE A 190 20.51 -19.25 -15.82
N LEU A 191 20.86 -20.14 -16.75
CA LEU A 191 21.62 -19.96 -18.00
C LEU A 191 23.14 -19.86 -17.93
N PHE A 192 23.78 -19.36 -16.86
CA PHE A 192 25.25 -19.38 -16.76
C PHE A 192 25.73 -19.89 -15.39
N GLY A 193 26.57 -20.93 -15.43
CA GLY A 193 27.06 -21.67 -14.28
C GLY A 193 27.95 -20.84 -13.36
N ASN A 194 27.34 -20.08 -12.45
CA ASN A 194 28.09 -19.37 -11.43
C ASN A 194 28.50 -20.31 -10.28
N LYS A 195 29.82 -20.47 -10.07
CA LYS A 195 30.42 -21.29 -9.01
C LYS A 195 30.22 -20.70 -7.60
N ALA A 196 29.94 -19.40 -7.51
CA ALA A 196 29.66 -18.70 -6.24
C ALA A 196 28.19 -18.79 -5.81
N ALA A 197 27.34 -19.51 -6.54
CA ALA A 197 25.93 -19.64 -6.18
C ALA A 197 25.77 -20.40 -4.86
N ALA A 198 24.89 -19.89 -3.98
CA ALA A 198 24.62 -20.47 -2.66
C ALA A 198 24.22 -21.96 -2.69
N SER A 199 23.62 -22.42 -3.79
CA SER A 199 23.26 -23.84 -3.98
C SER A 199 24.49 -24.74 -4.21
N VAL A 200 25.55 -24.23 -4.85
CA VAL A 200 26.82 -24.94 -5.05
C VAL A 200 27.55 -25.08 -3.72
N GLN A 201 27.64 -23.98 -2.95
CA GLN A 201 28.26 -24.00 -1.63
C GLN A 201 27.53 -24.95 -0.67
N LYS A 202 26.19 -24.94 -0.66
CA LYS A 202 25.39 -25.87 0.15
C LYS A 202 25.59 -27.33 -0.25
N LYS A 203 25.75 -27.62 -1.55
CA LYS A 203 26.02 -28.97 -2.05
C LYS A 203 27.42 -29.43 -1.65
N GLN A 204 28.43 -28.58 -1.85
CA GLN A 204 29.82 -28.86 -1.48
C GLN A 204 30.00 -29.06 0.03
N TRP A 205 29.32 -28.26 0.86
CA TRP A 205 29.30 -28.44 2.31
C TRP A 205 28.77 -29.82 2.72
N LYS A 206 27.65 -30.26 2.12
CA LYS A 206 27.07 -31.58 2.41
C LYS A 206 27.98 -32.74 1.98
N GLU A 207 28.69 -32.59 0.86
CA GLU A 207 29.66 -33.58 0.39
C GLU A 207 30.88 -33.67 1.32
N GLN A 208 31.40 -32.53 1.78
CA GLN A 208 32.50 -32.47 2.76
C GLN A 208 32.13 -33.04 4.13
N LEU A 209 30.88 -32.82 4.59
CA LEU A 209 30.40 -33.48 5.80
C LEU A 209 30.37 -35.00 5.61
N ARG A 210 29.80 -35.47 4.50
CA ARG A 210 29.66 -36.92 4.25
C ARG A 210 31.02 -37.62 4.16
N SER A 211 32.04 -36.98 3.59
CA SER A 211 33.40 -37.55 3.54
C SER A 211 34.16 -37.51 4.87
N LYS A 212 33.74 -36.67 5.83
CA LYS A 212 34.33 -36.66 7.18
C LYS A 212 33.71 -37.70 8.13
N PHE A 213 32.51 -38.19 7.80
CA PHE A 213 31.76 -39.16 8.60
C PHE A 213 31.68 -40.55 7.96
N ALA A 214 32.44 -40.80 6.89
CA ALA A 214 32.62 -42.10 6.23
C ALA A 214 34.10 -42.50 6.33
#